data_AF-A0A1G1HVP8-F1
#
_entry.id   AF-A0A1G1HVP8-F1
#
_cell.length_a   1.000
_cell.length_b   1.000
_cell.length_c   1.000
_cell.angle_alpha   90.00
_cell.angle_beta   90.00
_cell.angle_gamma   90.00
#
_symmetry.space_group_name_H-M   'P 1'
#
loop_
_entity.id
_entity.type
_entity.pdbx_description
1 polymer ?
#
loop_
_entity_poly.entity_id
_entity_poly.type
_entity_poly.pdbx_seq_one_letter_code
_entity_poly.pdbx_strand_id
1 'polypeptide(L)'
;MKKIGLLIICTTIILGLNGCAVLNAIDQRSTLSSATEMIKKGKDDAAIVLLEEICSKKGVKDITDEAMFKLGLLYLDHKPVGDGLTKAINIIERLHKEYPESEWTIQTVPLFKFLKEARAARHKIDELEEINSSLSRENKKLNLDIEKIKTLDLELEEKQSP
;
A
#
# COMPACT_ATOMS: atom_id res chain seq x y z
N MET A 1 2.02 54.31 -25.57
CA MET A 1 2.77 53.18 -26.17
C MET A 1 3.38 52.22 -25.13
N LYS A 2 4.06 52.69 -24.07
CA LYS A 2 4.66 51.81 -23.04
C LYS A 2 3.67 50.86 -22.31
N LYS A 3 2.42 51.28 -22.10
CA LYS A 3 1.38 50.48 -21.43
C LYS A 3 0.84 49.30 -22.27
N ILE A 4 0.87 49.41 -23.59
CA ILE A 4 0.38 48.36 -24.51
C ILE A 4 1.43 47.25 -24.64
N GLY A 5 2.72 47.61 -24.73
CA GLY A 5 3.81 46.64 -24.72
C GLY A 5 3.89 45.82 -23.43
N LEU A 6 3.66 46.46 -22.27
CA LEU A 6 3.60 45.76 -20.98
C LEU A 6 2.42 44.77 -20.91
N LEU A 7 1.26 45.12 -21.50
CA LEU A 7 0.08 44.27 -21.48
C LEU A 7 0.25 43.03 -22.36
N ILE A 8 0.90 43.16 -23.53
CA ILE A 8 1.21 42.05 -24.44
C ILE A 8 2.24 41.08 -23.81
N ILE A 9 3.24 41.61 -23.10
CA ILE A 9 4.22 40.80 -22.37
C ILE A 9 3.56 40.03 -21.21
N CYS A 10 2.65 40.66 -20.46
CA CYS A 10 1.90 39.95 -19.41
C CYS A 10 0.99 38.84 -19.97
N THR A 11 0.29 39.07 -21.08
CA THR A 11 -0.57 38.04 -21.69
C THR A 11 0.21 36.85 -22.25
N THR A 12 1.41 37.07 -22.79
CA THR A 12 2.25 35.99 -23.32
C THR A 12 2.89 35.15 -22.21
N ILE A 13 3.25 35.76 -21.08
CA ILE A 13 3.74 35.06 -19.89
C ILE A 13 2.63 34.19 -19.26
N ILE A 14 1.39 34.68 -19.21
CA ILE A 14 0.24 33.92 -18.66
C ILE A 14 -0.08 32.69 -19.53
N LEU A 15 0.05 32.78 -20.85
CA LEU A 15 -0.17 31.64 -21.76
C LEU A 15 0.98 30.62 -21.68
N GLY A 16 2.23 31.07 -21.54
CA GLY A 16 3.40 30.18 -21.44
C GLY A 16 3.43 29.35 -20.15
N LEU A 17 2.97 29.90 -19.02
CA LEU A 17 2.97 29.20 -17.73
C LEU A 17 1.85 28.15 -17.61
N ASN A 18 0.71 28.36 -18.27
CA ASN A 18 -0.42 27.42 -18.20
C ASN A 18 -0.33 26.29 -19.24
N GLY A 19 0.46 26.47 -20.32
CA GLY A 19 0.61 25.46 -21.37
C GLY A 19 1.11 24.10 -20.85
N CYS A 20 2.08 24.10 -19.92
CA CYS A 20 2.62 22.86 -19.36
C CYS A 20 1.61 22.10 -18.48
N ALA A 21 0.75 22.81 -17.74
CA ALA A 21 -0.27 22.18 -16.90
C ALA A 21 -1.38 21.54 -17.75
N VAL A 22 -1.80 22.20 -18.83
CA VAL A 22 -2.79 21.67 -19.78
C VAL A 22 -2.24 20.45 -20.52
N LEU A 23 -0.99 20.50 -20.98
CA LEU A 23 -0.38 19.36 -21.67
C LEU A 23 -0.25 18.13 -20.75
N ASN A 24 0.16 18.34 -19.49
CA ASN A 24 0.19 17.26 -18.48
C ASN A 24 -1.21 16.66 -18.23
N ALA A 25 -2.26 17.49 -18.17
CA ALA A 25 -3.62 16.99 -17.99
C ALA A 25 -4.13 16.17 -19.19
N ILE A 26 -3.80 16.57 -20.42
CA ILE A 26 -4.14 15.83 -21.64
C ILE A 26 -3.41 14.48 -21.67
N ASP A 27 -2.11 14.50 -21.38
CA ASP A 27 -1.28 13.30 -21.33
C ASP A 27 -1.81 12.30 -20.30
N GLN A 28 -2.00 12.72 -19.03
CA GLN A 28 -2.53 11.84 -17.99
C GLN A 28 -3.94 11.32 -18.30
N ARG A 29 -4.80 12.12 -18.94
CA ARG A 29 -6.14 11.67 -19.36
C ARG A 29 -6.07 10.55 -20.40
N SER A 30 -5.17 10.69 -21.39
CA SER A 30 -4.93 9.66 -22.40
C SER A 30 -4.38 8.37 -21.77
N THR A 31 -3.42 8.50 -20.86
CA THR A 31 -2.84 7.38 -20.12
C THR A 31 -3.90 6.68 -19.25
N LEU A 32 -4.77 7.43 -18.56
CA LEU A 32 -5.85 6.87 -17.73
C LEU A 32 -6.87 6.09 -18.57
N SER A 33 -7.21 6.60 -19.74
CA SER A 33 -8.08 5.90 -20.69
C SER A 33 -7.47 4.58 -21.13
N SER A 34 -6.17 4.61 -21.46
CA SER A 34 -5.41 3.41 -21.84
C SER A 34 -5.33 2.38 -20.72
N ALA A 35 -5.06 2.82 -19.49
CA ALA A 35 -5.06 1.96 -18.31
C ALA A 35 -6.43 1.32 -18.07
N THR A 36 -7.51 2.10 -18.19
CA THR A 36 -8.88 1.61 -18.05
C THR A 36 -9.22 0.55 -19.09
N GLU A 37 -8.73 0.71 -20.33
CA GLU A 37 -8.88 -0.30 -21.37
C GLU A 37 -8.08 -1.58 -21.09
N MET A 38 -6.90 -1.47 -20.48
CA MET A 38 -6.12 -2.64 -20.05
C MET A 38 -6.85 -3.42 -18.95
N ILE A 39 -7.43 -2.73 -17.96
CA ILE A 39 -8.27 -3.36 -16.91
C ILE A 39 -9.44 -4.12 -17.55
N LYS A 40 -10.16 -3.50 -18.48
CA LYS A 40 -11.28 -4.16 -19.19
C LYS A 40 -10.87 -5.43 -19.93
N LYS A 41 -9.61 -5.51 -20.38
CA LYS A 41 -9.03 -6.66 -21.07
C LYS A 41 -8.41 -7.70 -20.12
N GLY A 42 -8.49 -7.49 -18.80
CA GLY A 42 -7.83 -8.33 -17.80
C GLY A 42 -6.30 -8.27 -17.87
N LYS A 43 -5.74 -7.16 -18.38
CA LYS A 43 -4.30 -6.93 -18.50
C LYS A 43 -3.81 -6.07 -17.34
N ASP A 44 -3.95 -6.59 -16.13
CA ASP A 44 -3.77 -5.81 -14.90
C ASP A 44 -2.33 -5.33 -14.71
N ASP A 45 -1.33 -6.16 -15.01
CA ASP A 45 0.09 -5.74 -14.98
C ASP A 45 0.34 -4.50 -15.86
N ALA A 46 -0.23 -4.47 -17.06
CA ALA A 46 -0.09 -3.33 -17.98
C ALA A 46 -0.86 -2.09 -17.48
N ALA A 47 -2.02 -2.29 -16.86
CA ALA A 47 -2.77 -1.21 -16.23
C ALA A 47 -2.02 -0.60 -15.04
N ILE A 48 -1.41 -1.44 -14.19
CA ILE A 48 -0.62 -1.01 -13.04
C ILE A 48 0.50 -0.07 -13.48
N VAL A 49 1.29 -0.45 -14.49
CA VAL A 49 2.40 0.38 -15.00
C VAL A 49 1.91 1.77 -15.45
N LEU A 50 0.80 1.83 -16.18
CA LEU A 50 0.24 3.10 -16.67
C LEU A 50 -0.31 3.97 -15.52
N LEU A 51 -0.91 3.36 -14.51
CA LEU A 51 -1.44 4.07 -13.35
C LEU A 51 -0.33 4.56 -12.42
N GLU A 52 0.74 3.78 -12.23
CA GLU A 52 1.94 4.20 -11.52
C GLU A 52 2.59 5.42 -12.20
N GLU A 53 2.66 5.42 -13.55
CA GLU A 53 3.15 6.55 -14.32
C GLU A 53 2.36 7.83 -14.00
N ILE A 54 1.02 7.77 -14.02
CA ILE A 54 0.17 8.92 -13.66
C ILE A 54 0.46 9.37 -12.22
N CYS A 55 0.51 8.43 -11.26
CA CYS A 55 0.70 8.72 -9.84
C CYS A 55 2.11 9.22 -9.47
N SER A 56 3.07 9.14 -10.40
CA SER A 56 4.43 9.66 -10.26
C SER A 56 4.59 11.11 -10.76
N LYS A 57 3.63 11.60 -11.55
CA LYS A 57 3.64 12.95 -12.14
C LYS A 57 2.97 13.96 -11.20
N LYS A 58 3.02 15.25 -11.58
CA LYS A 58 2.27 16.30 -10.88
C LYS A 58 0.77 16.01 -10.97
N GLY A 59 0.11 16.04 -9.81
CA GLY A 59 -1.30 15.77 -9.66
C GLY A 59 -2.21 16.65 -10.52
N VAL A 60 -3.19 16.02 -11.15
CA VAL A 60 -4.28 16.64 -11.90
C VAL A 60 -5.59 16.14 -11.29
N LYS A 61 -6.39 17.08 -10.78
CA LYS A 61 -7.71 16.79 -10.20
C LYS A 61 -8.60 16.06 -11.22
N ASP A 62 -9.40 15.11 -10.74
CA ASP A 62 -10.32 14.27 -11.52
C ASP A 62 -9.62 13.34 -12.54
N ILE A 63 -8.31 13.10 -12.37
CA ILE A 63 -7.52 12.18 -13.19
C ILE A 63 -6.57 11.38 -12.28
N THR A 64 -5.70 12.06 -11.54
CA THR A 64 -4.70 11.40 -10.70
C THR A 64 -5.35 10.70 -9.51
N ASP A 65 -6.39 11.29 -8.94
CA ASP A 65 -7.23 10.70 -7.89
C ASP A 65 -7.97 9.44 -8.38
N GLU A 66 -8.55 9.46 -9.59
CA GLU A 66 -9.11 8.26 -10.21
C GLU A 66 -8.04 7.19 -10.41
N ALA A 67 -6.86 7.58 -10.87
CA ALA A 67 -5.74 6.67 -11.08
C ALA A 67 -5.28 6.02 -9.76
N MET A 68 -5.15 6.80 -8.69
CA MET A 68 -4.79 6.31 -7.35
C MET A 68 -5.82 5.31 -6.83
N PHE A 69 -7.11 5.59 -7.02
CA PHE A 69 -8.18 4.67 -6.65
C PHE A 69 -8.06 3.33 -7.38
N LYS A 70 -8.00 3.36 -8.72
CA LYS A 70 -7.88 2.13 -9.53
C LYS A 70 -6.62 1.35 -9.22
N LEU A 71 -5.49 2.04 -9.04
CA LEU A 71 -4.23 1.42 -8.67
C LEU A 71 -4.31 0.73 -7.31
N GLY A 72 -4.97 1.37 -6.33
CA GLY A 72 -5.25 0.78 -5.03
C GLY A 72 -6.04 -0.51 -5.12
N LEU A 73 -7.06 -0.58 -5.98
CA LEU A 73 -7.84 -1.81 -6.21
C LEU A 73 -7.00 -2.91 -6.88
N LEU A 74 -6.22 -2.57 -7.91
CA LEU A 74 -5.38 -3.57 -8.59
C LEU A 74 -4.30 -4.16 -7.68
N TYR A 75 -3.73 -3.36 -6.76
CA TYR A 75 -2.79 -3.87 -5.76
C TYR A 75 -3.42 -4.86 -4.76
N LEU A 76 -4.73 -4.83 -4.56
CA LEU A 76 -5.41 -5.81 -3.71
C LEU A 76 -5.59 -7.15 -4.43
N ASP A 77 -5.82 -7.12 -5.75
CA ASP A 77 -6.10 -8.31 -6.55
C ASP A 77 -4.83 -9.06 -6.98
N HIS A 78 -3.73 -8.33 -7.24
CA HIS A 78 -2.47 -8.93 -7.70
C HIS A 78 -1.67 -9.58 -6.56
N LYS A 79 -1.96 -10.88 -6.34
CA LYS A 79 -1.33 -11.88 -5.44
C LYS A 79 -1.01 -11.45 -3.99
N PRO A 80 -1.72 -12.01 -3.00
CA PRO A 80 -1.68 -11.61 -1.60
C PRO A 80 -0.52 -12.27 -0.83
N VAL A 81 0.73 -11.87 -1.12
CA VAL A 81 1.86 -12.12 -0.20
C VAL A 81 2.58 -10.80 0.08
N GLY A 82 2.34 -10.29 1.30
CA GLY A 82 3.12 -9.23 1.97
C GLY A 82 2.95 -7.80 1.44
N ASP A 83 3.18 -7.58 0.14
CA ASP A 83 3.41 -6.24 -0.41
C ASP A 83 2.13 -5.59 -0.97
N GLY A 84 1.24 -6.36 -1.62
CA GLY A 84 0.03 -5.83 -2.26
C GLY A 84 -0.89 -5.05 -1.33
N LEU A 85 -1.23 -5.60 -0.15
CA LEU A 85 -2.05 -4.88 0.84
C LEU A 85 -1.37 -3.59 1.31
N THR A 86 -0.06 -3.62 1.52
CA THR A 86 0.70 -2.45 1.98
C THR A 86 0.70 -1.36 0.91
N LYS A 87 0.95 -1.72 -0.35
CA LYS A 87 0.88 -0.81 -1.50
C LYS A 87 -0.51 -0.20 -1.67
N ALA A 88 -1.57 -1.02 -1.57
CA ALA A 88 -2.95 -0.56 -1.65
C ALA A 88 -3.29 0.45 -0.54
N ILE A 89 -2.93 0.14 0.72
CA ILE A 89 -3.13 1.06 1.84
C ILE A 89 -2.38 2.36 1.62
N ASN A 90 -1.11 2.31 1.19
CA ASN A 90 -0.29 3.50 0.99
C ASN A 90 -0.85 4.41 -0.11
N ILE A 91 -1.31 3.86 -1.24
CA ILE A 91 -1.84 4.66 -2.33
C ILE A 91 -3.22 5.24 -2.00
N ILE A 92 -4.08 4.48 -1.31
CA ILE A 92 -5.38 4.98 -0.83
C ILE A 92 -5.18 6.04 0.26
N GLU A 93 -4.20 5.87 1.16
CA GLU A 93 -3.87 6.90 2.15
C GLU A 93 -3.41 8.21 1.49
N ARG A 94 -2.60 8.12 0.42
CA ARG A 94 -2.22 9.28 -0.39
C ARG A 94 -3.43 9.92 -1.06
N LEU A 95 -4.35 9.15 -1.63
CA LEU A 95 -5.60 9.66 -2.20
C LEU A 95 -6.37 10.49 -1.18
N HIS A 96 -6.58 9.97 0.03
CA HIS A 96 -7.28 10.68 1.10
C HIS A 96 -6.57 11.97 1.55
N LYS A 97 -5.24 12.00 1.51
CA LYS A 97 -4.42 13.15 1.93
C LYS A 97 -4.33 14.23 0.85
N GLU A 98 -4.12 13.83 -0.40
CA GLU A 98 -3.86 14.73 -1.52
C GLU A 98 -5.15 15.21 -2.19
N TYR A 99 -6.24 14.43 -2.13
CA TYR A 99 -7.52 14.74 -2.78
C TYR A 99 -8.72 14.50 -1.84
N PRO A 100 -8.81 15.19 -0.68
CA PRO A 100 -9.85 14.93 0.32
C PRO A 100 -11.28 15.15 -0.18
N GLU A 101 -11.48 16.01 -1.18
CA GLU A 101 -12.80 16.34 -1.77
C GLU A 101 -13.14 15.51 -3.01
N SER A 102 -12.30 14.55 -3.41
CA SER A 102 -12.56 13.69 -4.57
C SER A 102 -13.68 12.69 -4.28
N GLU A 103 -14.55 12.47 -5.26
CA GLU A 103 -15.55 11.40 -5.23
C GLU A 103 -14.91 10.02 -5.01
N TRP A 104 -13.68 9.82 -5.48
CA TRP A 104 -12.94 8.59 -5.27
C TRP A 104 -12.52 8.43 -3.81
N THR A 105 -12.12 9.51 -3.15
CA THR A 105 -11.81 9.52 -1.71
C THR A 105 -13.02 9.15 -0.88
N ILE A 106 -14.19 9.71 -1.21
CA ILE A 106 -15.45 9.42 -0.52
C ILE A 106 -15.80 7.94 -0.66
N GLN A 107 -15.70 7.41 -1.89
CA GLN A 107 -15.98 5.99 -2.18
C GLN A 107 -15.00 5.04 -1.48
N THR A 108 -13.74 5.45 -1.26
CA THR A 108 -12.73 4.59 -0.63
C THR A 108 -12.78 4.55 0.88
N VAL A 109 -13.48 5.46 1.57
CA VAL A 109 -13.56 5.50 3.05
C VAL A 109 -13.84 4.13 3.68
N PRO A 110 -14.93 3.41 3.33
CA PRO A 110 -15.22 2.12 3.97
C PRO A 110 -14.15 1.07 3.67
N LEU A 111 -13.66 1.02 2.43
CA LEU A 111 -12.59 0.11 2.03
C LEU A 111 -11.31 0.41 2.81
N PHE A 112 -10.90 1.66 2.89
CA PHE A 112 -9.66 2.06 3.57
C PHE A 112 -9.67 1.69 5.06
N LYS A 113 -10.82 1.89 5.73
CA LYS A 113 -11.02 1.44 7.11
C LYS A 113 -10.84 -0.07 7.23
N PHE A 114 -11.52 -0.84 6.38
CA PHE A 114 -11.41 -2.30 6.35
C PHE A 114 -9.96 -2.77 6.11
N LEU A 115 -9.24 -2.15 5.17
CA LEU A 115 -7.85 -2.51 4.87
C LEU A 115 -6.92 -2.24 6.06
N LYS A 116 -7.12 -1.14 6.80
CA LYS A 116 -6.35 -0.83 8.02
C LYS A 116 -6.59 -1.87 9.11
N GLU A 117 -7.84 -2.28 9.31
CA GLU A 117 -8.21 -3.34 10.26
C GLU A 117 -7.61 -4.69 9.85
N ALA A 118 -7.68 -5.05 8.56
CA ALA A 118 -7.09 -6.28 8.04
C ALA A 118 -5.57 -6.33 8.21
N ARG A 119 -4.87 -5.20 8.01
CA ARG A 119 -3.43 -5.10 8.26
C ARG A 119 -3.09 -5.26 9.75
N ALA A 120 -3.85 -4.63 10.63
CA ALA A 120 -3.65 -4.76 12.08
C ALA A 120 -3.88 -6.21 12.55
N ALA A 121 -4.91 -6.87 12.03
CA ALA A 121 -5.19 -8.27 12.31
C ALA A 121 -4.05 -9.18 11.84
N ARG A 122 -3.51 -8.94 10.63
CA ARG A 122 -2.35 -9.72 10.13
C ARG A 122 -1.12 -9.55 11.02
N HIS A 123 -0.78 -8.32 11.41
CA HIS A 123 0.33 -8.10 12.33
C HIS A 123 0.14 -8.83 13.67
N LYS A 124 -1.09 -8.91 14.18
CA LYS A 124 -1.38 -9.66 15.40
C LYS A 124 -1.23 -11.17 15.21
N ILE A 125 -1.58 -11.71 14.05
CA ILE A 125 -1.36 -13.12 13.71
C ILE A 125 0.14 -13.41 13.70
N ASP A 126 0.94 -12.60 13.00
CA ASP A 126 2.40 -12.76 12.92
C ASP A 126 3.05 -12.75 14.33
N GLU A 127 2.63 -11.81 15.20
CA GLU A 127 3.08 -11.71 16.59
C GLU A 127 2.70 -12.95 17.42
N LEU A 128 1.46 -13.43 17.28
CA LEU A 128 0.99 -14.62 18.00
C LEU A 128 1.71 -15.90 17.54
N GLU A 129 2.02 -16.03 16.25
CA GLU A 129 2.80 -17.15 15.71
C GLU A 129 4.23 -17.15 16.27
N GLU A 130 4.87 -15.99 16.36
CA GLU A 130 6.19 -15.85 16.96
C GLU A 130 6.18 -16.25 18.45
N ILE A 131 5.20 -15.73 19.21
CA ILE A 131 5.03 -16.07 20.63
C ILE A 131 4.79 -17.57 20.80
N ASN A 132 3.90 -18.16 20.00
CA ASN A 132 3.57 -19.58 20.10
C ASN A 132 4.77 -20.48 19.75
N SER A 133 5.57 -20.09 18.75
CA SER A 133 6.83 -20.76 18.42
C SER A 133 7.83 -20.70 19.57
N SER A 134 7.97 -19.55 20.22
CA SER A 134 8.83 -19.37 21.40
C SER A 134 8.38 -20.25 22.58
N LEU A 135 7.09 -20.17 22.94
CA LEU A 135 6.50 -20.98 24.01
C LEU A 135 6.61 -22.48 23.73
N SER A 136 6.49 -22.90 22.47
CA SER A 136 6.66 -24.30 22.08
C SER A 136 8.11 -24.78 22.29
N ARG A 137 9.10 -23.92 22.07
CA ARG A 137 10.52 -24.25 22.34
C ARG A 137 10.80 -24.32 23.83
N GLU A 138 10.26 -23.38 24.61
CA GLU A 138 10.42 -23.36 26.07
C GLU A 138 9.79 -24.59 26.72
N ASN A 139 8.56 -24.95 26.34
CA ASN A 139 7.91 -26.18 26.81
C ASN A 139 8.73 -27.45 26.51
N LYS A 140 9.29 -27.55 25.30
CA LYS A 140 10.17 -28.69 24.95
C LYS A 140 11.41 -28.73 25.84
N LYS A 141 12.02 -27.57 26.12
CA LYS A 141 13.20 -27.48 26.99
C LYS A 141 12.86 -27.89 28.43
N LEU A 142 11.78 -27.35 29.00
CA LEU A 142 11.35 -27.68 30.35
C LEU A 142 11.06 -29.17 30.51
N ASN A 143 10.42 -29.79 29.51
CA ASN A 143 10.18 -31.24 29.53
C ASN A 143 11.49 -32.04 29.54
N LEU A 144 12.50 -31.64 28.75
CA LEU A 144 13.81 -32.29 28.78
C LEU A 144 14.51 -32.11 30.14
N ASP A 145 14.43 -30.92 30.73
CA ASP A 145 15.01 -30.64 32.05
C ASP A 145 14.32 -31.48 33.15
N ILE A 146 12.99 -31.63 33.10
CA ILE A 146 12.23 -32.50 34.01
C ILE A 146 12.69 -33.96 33.89
N GLU A 147 12.80 -34.49 32.67
CA GLU A 147 13.25 -35.88 32.46
C GLU A 147 14.69 -36.11 32.94
N LYS A 148 15.56 -35.11 32.75
CA LYS A 148 16.92 -35.16 33.27
C LYS A 148 16.96 -35.18 34.80
N ILE A 149 16.14 -34.36 35.46
CA ILE A 149 16.05 -34.35 36.93
C ILE A 149 15.57 -35.70 37.45
N LYS A 150 14.50 -36.27 36.87
CA LYS A 150 14.01 -37.61 37.25
C LYS A 150 15.09 -38.68 37.13
N THR A 151 15.89 -38.62 36.07
CA THR A 151 16.98 -39.57 35.85
C THR A 151 18.05 -39.42 36.93
N LEU A 152 18.44 -38.18 37.26
CA LEU A 152 19.41 -37.91 38.32
C LEU A 152 18.91 -38.36 39.71
N ASP A 153 17.62 -38.18 40.00
CA ASP A 153 17.01 -38.63 41.26
C ASP A 153 17.10 -40.16 41.38
N LEU A 154 16.80 -40.91 40.32
CA LEU A 154 16.95 -42.38 40.29
C LEU A 154 18.39 -42.83 40.50
N GLU A 155 19.36 -42.19 39.84
CA GLU A 155 20.79 -42.49 40.02
C GLU A 155 21.27 -42.22 41.46
N LEU A 156 20.69 -41.22 42.13
CA LEU A 156 21.00 -40.93 43.53
C LEU A 156 20.41 -41.97 44.48
N GLU A 157 19.18 -42.43 44.23
CA GLU A 157 18.55 -43.51 45.02
C GLU A 157 19.32 -44.83 44.88
N GLU A 158 19.79 -45.18 43.68
CA GLU A 158 20.62 -46.38 43.46
C GLU A 158 21.95 -46.30 44.21
N LYS A 159 22.60 -45.12 44.25
CA LYS A 159 23.86 -44.93 44.97
C LYS A 159 23.70 -44.91 46.49
N GLN A 160 22.50 -44.64 47.00
CA GLN A 160 22.20 -44.62 48.44
C GLN A 160 21.69 -45.96 48.96
N SER A 161 21.31 -46.89 48.08
CA SER A 161 20.97 -48.26 48.46
C SER A 161 22.25 -49.10 48.63
N PRO A 162 22.54 -49.63 49.83
CA PRO A 162 23.77 -50.37 50.15
C PRO A 162 23.84 -51.77 49.52
#